data_AF-A0A1B0FK24-F1
#
_entry.id   AF-A0A1B0FK24-F1
#
_cell.length_a   1.000
_cell.length_b   1.000
_cell.length_c   1.000
_cell.angle_alpha   90.00
_cell.angle_beta   90.00
_cell.angle_gamma   90.00
#
_symmetry.space_group_name_H-M   'P 1'
#
loop_
_entity.id
_entity.type
_entity.pdbx_description
1 polymer ?
#
loop_
_entity_poly.entity_id
_entity_poly.type
_entity_poly.pdbx_seq_one_letter_code
_entity_poly.pdbx_strand_id
1 'polypeptide(L)'
;MEEMDITQQRDILMRKIRRRFMIKAYLLFIAFVLFSVLQWVLVLTFPAIGDFLINHEELSIGGLFMSLILMTVFVFVEGIRIAIPLNWLLTFIILEAVIIGMSRLLVMTCYGVMLASLIFVLVPMVICILIGSLIKHDFTLDVIILFVLSFVFFVGAVYFVTFYVIAQVKLAFYLYAALVYIIVCIFIMYHTQTINGNRYAEMRTTDYLLAALILYVDFLVLYMVITHVMLIAWEGIAKSPCRSAGRNGDPAESPPSIFGPTEAEDNLDDY
;
A
#
# COMPACT_ATOMS: atom_id res chain seq x y z
N MET A 1 3.53 44.15 29.02
CA MET A 1 2.22 43.49 29.18
C MET A 1 1.56 43.24 27.82
N GLU A 2 1.62 44.21 26.90
CA GLU A 2 1.08 44.11 25.53
C GLU A 2 1.82 43.09 24.61
N GLU A 3 3.15 43.00 24.71
CA GLU A 3 3.95 42.05 23.91
C GLU A 3 3.71 40.57 24.24
N MET A 4 3.33 40.28 25.48
CA MET A 4 2.97 38.94 25.95
C MET A 4 1.61 38.49 25.40
N ASP A 5 0.67 39.41 25.22
CA ASP A 5 -0.65 39.16 24.61
C ASP A 5 -0.52 38.85 23.11
N ILE A 6 0.32 39.60 22.38
CA ILE A 6 0.56 39.38 20.95
C ILE A 6 1.16 37.98 20.69
N THR A 7 2.12 37.54 21.50
CA THR A 7 2.76 36.22 21.36
C THR A 7 1.75 35.10 21.58
N GLN A 8 0.94 35.21 22.65
CA GLN A 8 -0.11 34.23 22.94
C GLN A 8 -1.17 34.17 21.84
N GLN A 9 -1.57 35.31 21.26
CA GLN A 9 -2.51 35.36 20.14
C GLN A 9 -1.95 34.68 18.88
N ARG A 10 -0.66 34.88 18.58
CA ARG A 10 0.03 34.22 17.46
C ARG A 10 0.04 32.70 17.65
N ASP A 11 0.34 32.21 18.85
CA ASP A 11 0.36 30.76 19.14
C ASP A 11 -1.03 30.12 18.99
N ILE A 12 -2.08 30.82 19.44
CA ILE A 12 -3.46 30.39 19.25
C ILE A 12 -3.81 30.32 17.75
N LEU A 13 -3.40 31.31 16.96
CA LEU A 13 -3.63 31.35 15.52
C LEU A 13 -2.90 30.21 14.79
N MET A 14 -1.61 30.01 15.07
CA MET A 14 -0.82 28.94 14.46
C MET A 14 -1.40 27.56 14.75
N ARG A 15 -1.81 27.30 15.99
CA ARG A 15 -2.50 26.05 16.37
C ARG A 15 -3.82 25.85 15.62
N LYS A 16 -4.60 26.92 15.41
CA LYS A 16 -5.85 26.86 14.62
C LYS A 16 -5.57 26.54 13.15
N ILE A 17 -4.54 27.14 12.55
CA ILE A 17 -4.15 26.88 11.15
C ILE A 17 -3.70 25.42 10.99
N ARG A 18 -2.80 24.95 11.85
CA ARG A 18 -2.32 23.56 11.86
C ARG A 18 -3.46 22.56 12.02
N ARG A 19 -4.42 22.83 12.92
CA ARG A 19 -5.60 21.97 13.10
C ARG A 19 -6.45 21.85 11.84
N ARG A 20 -6.69 22.94 11.13
CA ARG A 20 -7.43 22.91 9.85
C ARG A 20 -6.69 22.11 8.79
N PHE A 21 -5.36 22.27 8.72
CA PHE A 21 -4.52 21.48 7.83
C PHE A 21 -4.63 19.97 8.13
N MET A 22 -4.43 19.57 9.40
CA MET A 22 -4.54 18.17 9.82
C MET A 22 -5.89 17.57 9.45
N ILE A 23 -6.99 18.25 9.80
CA ILE A 23 -8.34 17.78 9.49
C ILE A 23 -8.53 17.58 7.99
N LYS A 24 -8.07 18.52 7.15
CA LYS A 24 -8.15 18.40 5.69
C LYS A 24 -7.35 17.20 5.18
N ALA A 25 -6.12 17.02 5.64
CA ALA A 25 -5.25 15.93 5.21
C ALA A 25 -5.85 14.56 5.54
N TYR A 26 -6.31 14.35 6.79
CA TYR A 26 -6.91 13.08 7.20
C TYR A 26 -8.27 12.83 6.53
N LEU A 27 -9.11 13.85 6.35
CA LEU A 27 -10.38 13.69 5.62
C LEU A 27 -10.15 13.33 4.15
N LEU A 28 -9.13 13.93 3.50
CA LEU A 28 -8.78 13.58 2.13
C LEU A 28 -8.19 12.18 2.02
N PHE A 29 -7.35 11.76 2.97
CA PHE A 29 -6.88 10.39 3.05
C PHE A 29 -8.06 9.40 3.14
N ILE A 30 -9.03 9.65 4.02
CA ILE A 30 -10.25 8.83 4.12
C ILE A 30 -11.02 8.84 2.80
N ALA A 31 -11.17 10.00 2.16
CA ALA A 31 -11.84 10.11 0.87
C ALA A 31 -11.14 9.30 -0.23
N PHE A 32 -9.81 9.29 -0.28
CA PHE A 32 -9.03 8.49 -1.24
C PHE A 32 -9.20 7.00 -1.00
N VAL A 33 -9.18 6.54 0.27
CA VAL A 33 -9.46 5.14 0.62
C VAL A 33 -10.88 4.74 0.18
N LEU A 34 -11.89 5.55 0.50
CA LEU A 34 -13.28 5.27 0.11
C LEU A 34 -13.46 5.24 -1.41
N PHE A 35 -12.83 6.18 -2.12
CA PHE A 35 -12.83 6.21 -3.58
C PHE A 35 -12.20 4.96 -4.19
N SER A 36 -11.10 4.48 -3.61
CA SER A 36 -10.43 3.24 -4.03
C SER A 36 -11.33 2.03 -3.80
N VAL A 37 -11.89 1.89 -2.59
CA VAL A 37 -12.79 0.79 -2.25
C VAL A 37 -14.01 0.76 -3.17
N LEU A 38 -14.56 1.92 -3.53
CA LEU A 38 -15.64 2.01 -4.51
C LEU A 38 -15.22 1.40 -5.85
N GLN A 39 -14.07 1.80 -6.40
CA GLN A 39 -13.56 1.26 -7.66
C GLN A 39 -13.26 -0.25 -7.55
N TRP A 40 -12.71 -0.72 -6.43
CA TRP A 40 -12.38 -2.12 -6.22
C TRP A 40 -13.65 -2.99 -6.16
N VAL A 41 -14.71 -2.50 -5.51
CA VAL A 41 -16.02 -3.14 -5.52
C VAL A 41 -16.58 -3.23 -6.94
N LEU A 42 -16.41 -2.19 -7.77
CA LEU A 42 -16.83 -2.24 -9.18
C LEU A 42 -16.07 -3.33 -9.95
N VAL A 43 -14.76 -3.45 -9.77
CA VAL A 43 -13.94 -4.52 -10.37
C VAL A 43 -14.43 -5.91 -9.95
N LEU A 44 -14.79 -6.10 -8.67
CA LEU A 44 -15.30 -7.37 -8.16
C LEU A 44 -16.75 -7.67 -8.57
N THR A 45 -17.55 -6.64 -8.83
CA THR A 45 -18.98 -6.78 -9.17
C THR A 45 -19.18 -7.06 -10.66
N PHE A 46 -18.37 -6.46 -11.53
CA PHE A 46 -18.53 -6.52 -12.98
C PHE A 46 -17.42 -7.36 -13.62
N PRO A 47 -17.67 -8.63 -13.98
CA PRO A 47 -16.65 -9.53 -14.54
C PRO A 47 -15.98 -8.98 -15.80
N ALA A 48 -16.72 -8.24 -16.64
CA ALA A 48 -16.17 -7.62 -17.84
C ALA A 48 -15.00 -6.67 -17.55
N ILE A 49 -15.03 -5.97 -16.41
CA ILE A 49 -13.92 -5.10 -15.97
C ILE A 49 -12.74 -5.97 -15.53
N GLY A 50 -13.00 -7.02 -14.75
CA GLY A 50 -11.97 -7.97 -14.31
C GLY A 50 -11.27 -8.64 -15.50
N ASP A 51 -12.01 -9.15 -16.47
CA ASP A 51 -11.49 -9.81 -17.67
C ASP A 51 -10.65 -8.84 -18.51
N PHE A 52 -11.10 -7.60 -18.67
CA PHE A 52 -10.33 -6.56 -19.33
C PHE A 52 -8.99 -6.31 -18.62
N LEU A 53 -8.99 -6.23 -17.29
CA LEU A 53 -7.78 -6.00 -16.49
C LEU A 53 -6.83 -7.21 -16.50
N ILE A 54 -7.35 -8.43 -16.62
CA ILE A 54 -6.51 -9.64 -16.81
C ILE A 54 -5.83 -9.62 -18.17
N ASN A 55 -6.59 -9.29 -19.22
CA ASN A 55 -6.08 -9.28 -20.60
C ASN A 55 -5.08 -8.13 -20.87
N HIS A 56 -5.10 -7.09 -20.03
CA HIS A 56 -4.23 -5.93 -20.14
C HIS A 56 -3.41 -5.71 -18.86
N GLU A 57 -2.61 -6.72 -18.46
CA GLU A 57 -1.75 -6.63 -17.27
C GLU A 57 -0.75 -5.47 -17.32
N GLU A 58 -0.37 -5.06 -18.52
CA GLU A 58 0.43 -3.87 -18.82
C GLU A 58 -0.10 -2.61 -18.13
N LEU A 59 -1.42 -2.49 -17.97
CA LEU A 59 -2.06 -1.34 -17.31
C LEU A 59 -1.75 -1.31 -15.82
N SER A 60 -1.69 -2.47 -15.16
CA SER A 60 -1.34 -2.56 -13.74
C SER A 60 0.13 -2.22 -13.53
N ILE A 61 1.04 -2.78 -14.34
CA ILE A 61 2.47 -2.47 -14.24
C ILE A 61 2.72 -1.00 -14.59
N GLY A 62 2.18 -0.53 -15.72
CA GLY A 62 2.31 0.85 -16.18
C GLY A 62 1.71 1.85 -15.21
N GLY A 63 0.53 1.58 -14.64
CA GLY A 63 -0.11 2.42 -13.63
C GLY A 63 0.73 2.55 -12.36
N LEU A 64 1.28 1.44 -11.85
CA LEU A 64 2.15 1.47 -10.68
C LEU A 64 3.42 2.28 -10.94
N PHE A 65 4.15 2.02 -12.03
CA PHE A 65 5.35 2.78 -12.39
C PHE A 65 5.07 4.26 -12.63
N MET A 66 3.99 4.59 -13.35
CA MET A 66 3.58 5.96 -13.58
C MET A 66 3.27 6.68 -12.27
N SER A 67 2.56 6.03 -11.35
CA SER A 67 2.23 6.59 -10.04
C SER A 67 3.49 6.91 -9.22
N LEU A 68 4.51 6.04 -9.24
CA LEU A 68 5.78 6.26 -8.53
C LEU A 68 6.55 7.46 -9.10
N ILE A 69 6.63 7.58 -10.42
CA ILE A 69 7.30 8.71 -11.09
C ILE A 69 6.56 10.00 -10.79
N LEU A 70 5.24 10.03 -10.97
CA LEU A 70 4.42 11.21 -10.72
C LEU A 70 4.44 11.62 -9.24
N MET A 71 4.40 10.65 -8.31
CA MET A 71 4.53 10.92 -6.89
C MET A 71 5.89 11.55 -6.56
N THR A 72 6.97 11.04 -7.14
CA THR A 72 8.33 11.61 -7.00
C THR A 72 8.36 13.06 -7.50
N VAL A 73 7.82 13.32 -8.69
CA VAL A 73 7.70 14.70 -9.23
C VAL A 73 6.88 15.58 -8.29
N PHE A 74 5.77 15.08 -7.76
CA PHE A 74 4.90 15.84 -6.86
C PHE A 74 5.60 16.20 -5.54
N VAL A 75 6.44 15.30 -5.00
CA VAL A 75 7.24 15.53 -3.79
C VAL A 75 8.36 16.54 -4.02
N PHE A 76 9.08 16.50 -5.15
CA PHE A 76 10.25 17.35 -5.36
C PHE A 76 9.93 18.71 -6.02
N VAL A 77 8.89 18.80 -6.84
CA VAL A 77 8.59 20.02 -7.60
C VAL A 77 7.58 20.90 -6.86
N GLU A 78 8.09 21.81 -6.04
CA GLU A 78 7.26 22.71 -5.22
C GLU A 78 6.32 23.60 -6.07
N GLY A 79 6.78 24.07 -7.24
CA GLY A 79 5.98 24.91 -8.12
C GLY A 79 4.65 24.27 -8.56
N ILE A 80 4.65 22.94 -8.75
CA ILE A 80 3.44 22.18 -9.09
C ILE A 80 2.48 22.11 -7.89
N ARG A 81 3.02 21.92 -6.68
CA ARG A 81 2.20 21.84 -5.45
C ARG A 81 1.51 23.15 -5.10
N ILE A 82 2.16 24.28 -5.36
CA ILE A 82 1.61 25.60 -5.07
C ILE A 82 0.48 25.98 -6.03
N ALA A 83 0.56 25.55 -7.30
CA ALA A 83 -0.45 25.84 -8.31
C ALA A 83 -1.74 25.03 -8.08
N ILE A 84 -2.75 25.64 -7.45
CA ILE A 84 -4.00 24.99 -7.01
C ILE A 84 -4.70 24.13 -8.10
N PRO A 85 -4.94 24.58 -9.34
CA PRO A 85 -5.61 23.71 -10.31
C PRO A 85 -4.72 22.52 -10.70
N LEU A 86 -3.40 22.73 -10.78
CA LEU A 86 -2.46 21.70 -11.19
C LEU A 86 -2.21 20.67 -10.09
N ASN A 87 -2.17 21.09 -8.81
CA ASN A 87 -1.94 20.17 -7.69
C ASN A 87 -3.08 19.16 -7.54
N TRP A 88 -4.34 19.58 -7.75
CA TRP A 88 -5.51 18.72 -7.72
C TRP A 88 -5.55 17.78 -8.92
N LEU A 89 -5.29 18.31 -10.13
CA LEU A 89 -5.22 17.50 -11.34
C LEU A 89 -4.18 16.40 -11.20
N LEU A 90 -2.96 16.75 -10.78
CA LEU A 90 -1.87 15.77 -10.63
C LEU A 90 -2.17 14.77 -9.50
N THR A 91 -2.77 15.22 -8.39
CA THR A 91 -3.20 14.33 -7.31
C THR A 91 -4.21 13.30 -7.81
N PHE A 92 -5.19 13.72 -8.62
CA PHE A 92 -6.17 12.82 -9.20
C PHE A 92 -5.53 11.82 -10.17
N ILE A 93 -4.60 12.26 -11.02
CA ILE A 93 -3.86 11.36 -11.93
C ILE A 93 -3.03 10.34 -11.14
N ILE A 94 -2.35 10.76 -10.07
CA ILE A 94 -1.59 9.85 -9.20
C ILE A 94 -2.53 8.82 -8.55
N LEU A 95 -3.66 9.28 -8.02
CA LEU A 95 -4.67 8.44 -7.38
C LEU A 95 -5.22 7.37 -8.35
N GLU A 96 -5.62 7.77 -9.55
CA GLU A 96 -6.12 6.82 -10.57
C GLU A 96 -5.02 5.87 -11.03
N ALA A 97 -3.81 6.37 -11.30
CA ALA A 97 -2.70 5.55 -11.75
C ALA A 97 -2.35 4.45 -10.72
N VAL A 98 -2.37 4.77 -9.43
CA VAL A 98 -2.08 3.78 -8.39
C VAL A 98 -3.26 2.81 -8.18
N ILE A 99 -4.52 3.25 -8.29
CA ILE A 99 -5.67 2.34 -8.22
C ILE A 99 -5.66 1.35 -9.39
N ILE A 100 -5.40 1.82 -10.61
CA ILE A 100 -5.20 0.96 -11.78
C ILE A 100 -3.97 0.07 -11.56
N GLY A 101 -2.91 0.60 -10.94
CA GLY A 101 -1.73 -0.18 -10.55
C GLY A 101 -2.05 -1.39 -9.67
N MET A 102 -3.05 -1.25 -8.80
CA MET A 102 -3.53 -2.30 -7.89
C MET A 102 -4.48 -3.33 -8.52
N SER A 103 -4.97 -3.06 -9.73
CA SER A 103 -6.03 -3.82 -10.40
C SER A 103 -5.76 -5.32 -10.47
N ARG A 104 -4.53 -5.74 -10.80
CA ARG A 104 -4.18 -7.16 -10.93
C ARG A 104 -4.38 -7.94 -9.65
N LEU A 105 -4.01 -7.35 -8.52
CA LEU A 105 -4.20 -7.96 -7.20
C LEU A 105 -5.69 -8.09 -6.89
N LEU A 106 -6.48 -7.07 -7.21
CA LEU A 106 -7.91 -7.02 -6.91
C LEU A 106 -8.70 -8.10 -7.65
N VAL A 107 -8.38 -8.36 -8.92
CA VAL A 107 -9.07 -9.40 -9.70
C VAL A 107 -8.86 -10.81 -9.13
N MET A 108 -7.78 -11.03 -8.37
CA MET A 108 -7.52 -12.30 -7.68
C MET A 108 -8.22 -12.41 -6.32
N THR A 109 -8.84 -11.34 -5.83
CA THR A 109 -9.48 -11.32 -4.52
C THR A 109 -10.97 -11.59 -4.59
N CYS A 110 -11.53 -12.03 -3.47
CA CYS A 110 -12.96 -12.07 -3.25
C CYS A 110 -13.35 -11.09 -2.14
N TYR A 111 -14.65 -10.75 -2.02
CA TYR A 111 -15.14 -9.77 -1.03
C TYR A 111 -14.65 -10.04 0.40
N GLY A 112 -14.57 -11.32 0.80
CA GLY A 112 -14.06 -11.72 2.12
C GLY A 112 -12.59 -11.33 2.33
N VAL A 113 -11.72 -11.63 1.36
CA VAL A 113 -10.30 -11.27 1.40
C VAL A 113 -10.12 -9.76 1.33
N MET A 114 -10.89 -9.06 0.48
CA MET A 114 -10.85 -7.59 0.38
C MET A 114 -11.19 -6.94 1.73
N LEU A 115 -12.29 -7.37 2.36
CA LEU A 115 -12.74 -6.83 3.65
C LEU A 115 -11.77 -7.17 4.79
N ALA A 116 -11.31 -8.42 4.86
CA ALA A 116 -10.32 -8.84 5.85
C ALA A 116 -9.05 -7.98 5.72
N SER A 117 -8.54 -7.82 4.50
CA SER A 117 -7.32 -7.03 4.23
C SER A 117 -7.51 -5.56 4.62
N LEU A 118 -8.67 -4.96 4.34
CA LEU A 118 -9.00 -3.61 4.81
C LEU A 118 -8.93 -3.49 6.33
N ILE A 119 -9.49 -4.45 7.07
CA ILE A 119 -9.48 -4.43 8.55
C ILE A 119 -8.04 -4.56 9.07
N PHE A 120 -7.27 -5.52 8.55
CA PHE A 120 -5.90 -5.78 8.97
C PHE A 120 -4.92 -4.66 8.61
N VAL A 121 -5.28 -3.76 7.70
CA VAL A 121 -4.47 -2.57 7.36
C VAL A 121 -4.94 -1.33 8.12
N LEU A 122 -6.25 -1.06 8.13
CA LEU A 122 -6.79 0.17 8.73
C LEU A 122 -6.65 0.19 10.24
N VAL A 123 -6.86 -0.94 10.93
CA VAL A 123 -6.74 -0.98 12.39
C VAL A 123 -5.32 -0.63 12.84
N PRO A 124 -4.26 -1.29 12.32
CA PRO A 124 -2.90 -0.96 12.71
C PRO A 124 -2.44 0.41 12.21
N MET A 125 -2.92 0.87 11.05
CA MET A 125 -2.64 2.22 10.57
C MET A 125 -3.21 3.28 11.52
N VAL A 126 -4.46 3.14 11.99
CA VAL A 126 -5.05 4.03 12.99
C VAL A 126 -4.25 3.99 14.30
N ILE A 127 -3.84 2.80 14.74
CA ILE A 127 -2.98 2.66 15.92
C ILE A 127 -1.65 3.39 15.71
N CYS A 128 -0.99 3.26 14.56
CA CYS A 128 0.26 3.96 14.26
C CYS A 128 0.08 5.48 14.20
N ILE A 129 -1.02 5.97 13.63
CA ILE A 129 -1.35 7.41 13.64
C ILE A 129 -1.55 7.89 15.08
N LEU A 130 -2.27 7.14 15.93
CA LEU A 130 -2.45 7.50 17.33
C LEU A 130 -1.13 7.50 18.09
N ILE A 131 -0.32 6.43 17.95
CA ILE A 131 1.00 6.34 18.59
C ILE A 131 1.90 7.48 18.12
N GLY A 132 2.02 7.71 16.80
CA GLY A 132 2.81 8.79 16.23
C GLY A 132 2.38 10.17 16.74
N SER A 133 1.08 10.36 16.96
CA SER A 133 0.51 11.60 17.53
C SER A 133 0.82 11.80 19.00
N LEU A 134 0.90 10.72 19.79
CA LEU A 134 0.99 10.75 21.25
C LEU A 134 2.41 10.54 21.79
N ILE A 135 3.26 9.84 21.04
CA ILE A 135 4.61 9.49 21.48
C ILE A 135 5.47 10.74 21.67
N LYS A 136 6.21 10.79 22.78
CA LYS A 136 7.09 11.94 23.09
C LYS A 136 8.33 11.97 22.21
N HIS A 137 8.83 10.79 21.81
CA HIS A 137 9.97 10.66 20.94
C HIS A 137 9.70 11.27 19.56
N ASP A 138 10.64 12.06 19.06
CA ASP A 138 10.51 12.78 17.80
C ASP A 138 11.25 12.03 16.68
N PHE A 139 10.51 11.25 15.90
CA PHE A 139 11.03 10.52 14.74
C PHE A 139 11.55 11.46 13.65
N THR A 140 11.15 12.73 13.64
CA THR A 140 11.58 13.69 12.62
C THR A 140 13.02 14.15 12.81
N LEU A 141 13.58 13.99 14.02
CA LEU A 141 15.01 14.15 14.29
C LEU A 141 15.85 13.00 13.71
N ASP A 142 15.28 11.80 13.68
CA ASP A 142 15.99 10.56 13.30
C ASP A 142 15.80 10.18 11.83
N VAL A 143 15.47 11.15 10.96
CA VAL A 143 15.19 10.88 9.54
C VAL A 143 16.32 10.13 8.82
N ILE A 144 17.59 10.40 9.18
CA ILE A 144 18.74 9.70 8.62
C ILE A 144 18.75 8.23 9.08
N ILE A 145 18.45 7.97 10.34
CA ILE A 145 18.38 6.60 10.89
C ILE A 145 17.22 5.85 10.24
N LEU A 146 16.06 6.49 10.09
CA LEU A 146 14.90 5.91 9.42
C LEU A 146 15.20 5.57 7.96
N PHE A 147 15.95 6.43 7.26
CA PHE A 147 16.39 6.17 5.89
C PHE A 147 17.32 4.96 5.81
N VAL A 148 18.34 4.88 6.67
CA VAL A 148 19.26 3.72 6.73
C VAL A 148 18.52 2.45 7.11
N LEU A 149 17.63 2.51 8.11
CA LEU A 149 16.80 1.37 8.52
C LEU A 149 15.89 0.90 7.38
N SER A 150 15.26 1.84 6.67
CA SER A 150 14.43 1.54 5.50
C SER A 150 15.21 0.85 4.40
N PHE A 151 16.44 1.30 4.13
CA PHE A 151 17.31 0.66 3.15
C PHE A 151 17.66 -0.79 3.54
N VAL A 152 18.01 -1.03 4.80
CA VAL A 152 18.28 -2.39 5.31
C VAL A 152 17.05 -3.29 5.18
N PHE A 153 15.87 -2.78 5.55
CA PHE A 153 14.61 -3.53 5.46
C PHE A 153 14.22 -3.78 4.00
N PHE A 154 14.47 -2.83 3.11
CA PHE A 154 14.25 -2.98 1.68
C PHE A 154 15.14 -4.08 1.08
N VAL A 155 16.44 -4.07 1.35
CA VAL A 155 17.36 -5.13 0.89
C VAL A 155 16.95 -6.49 1.46
N GLY A 156 16.60 -6.56 2.74
CA GLY A 156 16.08 -7.78 3.36
C GLY A 156 14.78 -8.28 2.73
N ALA A 157 13.84 -7.38 2.45
CA ALA A 157 12.59 -7.68 1.78
C ALA A 157 12.82 -8.23 0.36
N VAL A 158 13.70 -7.59 -0.43
CA VAL A 158 14.09 -8.06 -1.77
C VAL A 158 14.74 -9.44 -1.70
N TYR A 159 15.61 -9.69 -0.72
CA TYR A 159 16.21 -11.00 -0.51
C TYR A 159 15.17 -12.08 -0.22
N PHE A 160 14.25 -11.84 0.73
CA PHE A 160 13.26 -12.83 1.12
C PHE A 160 12.19 -13.08 0.04
N VAL A 161 11.75 -12.06 -0.70
CA VAL A 161 10.83 -12.26 -1.81
C VAL A 161 11.50 -13.02 -2.96
N THR A 162 12.78 -12.75 -3.24
CA THR A 162 13.55 -13.51 -4.24
C THR A 162 13.70 -14.98 -3.81
N PHE A 163 14.01 -15.22 -2.53
CA PHE A 163 14.11 -16.57 -1.99
C PHE A 163 12.77 -17.31 -2.01
N TYR A 164 11.65 -16.61 -1.76
CA TYR A 164 10.31 -17.17 -1.95
C TYR A 164 10.05 -17.56 -3.42
N VAL A 165 10.37 -16.68 -4.38
CA VAL A 165 10.12 -16.94 -5.80
C VAL A 165 10.98 -18.11 -6.32
N ILE A 166 12.25 -18.20 -5.93
CA ILE A 166 13.18 -19.23 -6.43
C ILE A 166 13.01 -20.55 -5.67
N ALA A 167 13.05 -20.51 -4.34
CA ALA A 167 13.07 -21.71 -3.50
C ALA A 167 11.67 -22.15 -3.02
N GLN A 168 10.62 -21.38 -3.33
CA GLN A 168 9.21 -21.70 -3.00
C GLN A 168 8.96 -21.89 -1.50
N VAL A 169 9.80 -21.27 -0.66
CA VAL A 169 9.69 -21.35 0.81
C VAL A 169 8.66 -20.33 1.32
N LYS A 170 7.46 -20.79 1.69
CA LYS A 170 6.37 -19.93 2.20
C LYS A 170 6.78 -19.05 3.39
N LEU A 171 7.64 -19.55 4.29
CA LEU A 171 8.15 -18.78 5.42
C LEU A 171 8.87 -17.50 4.97
N ALA A 172 9.61 -17.55 3.86
CA ALA A 172 10.32 -16.40 3.32
C ALA A 172 9.36 -15.28 2.90
N PHE A 173 8.20 -15.64 2.33
CA PHE A 173 7.15 -14.66 2.01
C PHE A 173 6.61 -13.95 3.26
N TYR A 174 6.37 -14.68 4.35
CA TYR A 174 5.92 -14.07 5.60
C TYR A 174 6.98 -13.16 6.23
N LEU A 175 8.27 -13.51 6.12
CA LEU A 175 9.37 -12.65 6.56
C LEU A 175 9.47 -11.38 5.71
N TYR A 176 9.37 -11.50 4.37
CA TYR A 176 9.25 -10.35 3.46
C TYR A 176 8.10 -9.44 3.88
N ALA A 177 6.90 -10.02 4.06
CA ALA A 177 5.70 -9.27 4.42
C ALA A 177 5.88 -8.55 5.77
N ALA A 178 6.44 -9.23 6.78
CA ALA A 178 6.69 -8.64 8.09
C ALA A 178 7.69 -7.47 8.03
N LEU A 179 8.77 -7.59 7.26
CA LEU A 179 9.74 -6.50 7.09
C LEU A 179 9.09 -5.27 6.48
N VAL A 180 8.39 -5.43 5.34
CA VAL A 180 7.69 -4.32 4.68
C VAL A 180 6.63 -3.70 5.60
N TYR A 181 5.88 -4.54 6.31
CA TYR A 181 4.85 -4.10 7.22
C TYR A 181 5.42 -3.23 8.36
N ILE A 182 6.48 -3.70 9.02
CA ILE A 182 7.11 -2.99 10.14
C ILE A 182 7.67 -1.64 9.69
N ILE A 183 8.41 -1.60 8.57
CA ILE A 183 9.01 -0.33 8.13
C ILE A 183 7.96 0.69 7.70
N VAL A 184 6.89 0.26 7.03
CA VAL A 184 5.79 1.17 6.65
C VAL A 184 5.04 1.67 7.87
N CYS A 185 4.80 0.84 8.90
CA CYS A 185 4.25 1.31 10.18
C CYS A 185 5.12 2.39 10.83
N ILE A 186 6.45 2.26 10.76
CA ILE A 186 7.38 3.29 11.25
C ILE A 186 7.25 4.59 10.44
N PHE A 187 7.16 4.50 9.10
CA PHE A 187 6.93 5.68 8.25
C PHE A 187 5.57 6.34 8.50
N ILE A 188 4.50 5.59 8.76
CA ILE A 188 3.20 6.16 9.12
C ILE A 188 3.31 6.99 10.41
N MET A 189 4.05 6.51 11.41
CA MET A 189 4.31 7.28 12.64
C MET A 189 5.10 8.56 12.34
N TYR A 190 6.16 8.47 11.54
CA TYR A 190 6.95 9.62 11.09
C TYR A 190 6.09 10.64 10.33
N HIS A 191 5.32 10.21 9.33
CA HIS A 191 4.45 11.08 8.53
C HIS A 191 3.38 11.73 9.39
N THR A 192 2.78 10.98 10.33
CA THR A 192 1.84 11.53 11.30
C THR A 192 2.46 12.66 12.12
N GLN A 193 3.71 12.51 12.57
CA GLN A 193 4.41 13.58 13.30
C GLN A 193 4.64 14.81 12.44
N THR A 194 5.05 14.64 11.17
CA THR A 194 5.22 15.77 10.25
C THR A 194 3.90 16.48 9.93
N ILE A 195 2.77 15.76 9.88
CA ILE A 195 1.44 16.30 9.64
C ILE A 195 0.94 17.07 10.87
N ASN A 196 1.10 16.50 12.05
CA ASN A 196 0.66 17.10 13.30
C ASN A 196 1.49 18.33 13.69
N GLY A 197 2.78 18.33 13.31
CA GLY A 197 3.71 19.43 13.54
C GLY A 197 4.19 19.51 15.00
N ASN A 198 4.78 20.67 15.36
CA ASN A 198 5.41 20.89 16.68
C ASN A 198 6.58 19.92 16.96
N ARG A 199 7.30 19.53 15.90
CA ARG A 199 8.44 18.61 15.87
C ARG A 199 9.55 19.20 14.99
N TYR A 200 10.73 18.58 14.98
CA TYR A 200 11.89 19.09 14.25
C TYR A 200 11.62 19.35 12.76
N ALA A 201 10.94 18.41 12.09
CA ALA A 201 10.45 18.61 10.74
C ALA A 201 8.92 18.60 10.72
N GLU A 202 8.33 19.64 10.15
CA GLU A 202 6.88 19.73 9.95
C GLU A 202 6.53 20.03 8.51
N MET A 203 5.42 19.46 8.07
CA MET A 203 4.91 19.66 6.73
C MET A 203 4.29 21.05 6.60
N ARG A 204 4.42 21.69 5.44
CA ARG A 204 3.82 23.00 5.20
C ARG A 204 2.30 22.88 5.26
N THR A 205 1.63 23.85 5.89
CA THR A 205 0.16 23.85 6.08
C THR A 205 -0.64 24.02 4.78
N THR A 206 0.03 24.28 3.65
CA THR A 206 -0.56 24.31 2.31
C THR A 206 -0.56 22.95 1.63
N ASP A 207 0.26 22.00 2.08
CA ASP A 207 0.59 20.77 1.35
C ASP A 207 -0.33 19.61 1.77
N TYR A 208 -1.61 19.89 2.00
CA TYR A 208 -2.57 18.92 2.54
C TYR A 208 -2.87 17.77 1.56
N LEU A 209 -2.75 18.01 0.25
CA LEU A 209 -2.85 16.96 -0.79
C LEU A 209 -1.66 16.01 -0.72
N LEU A 210 -0.44 16.54 -0.55
CA LEU A 210 0.77 15.73 -0.40
C LEU A 210 0.70 14.90 0.88
N ALA A 211 0.26 15.50 2.00
CA ALA A 211 0.04 14.78 3.25
C ALA A 211 -0.93 13.59 3.09
N ALA A 212 -2.07 13.83 2.43
CA ALA A 212 -3.06 12.80 2.18
C ALA A 212 -2.55 11.70 1.23
N LEU A 213 -1.83 12.08 0.16
CA LEU A 213 -1.23 11.14 -0.79
C LEU A 213 -0.16 10.25 -0.15
N ILE A 214 0.72 10.81 0.68
CA ILE A 214 1.76 10.02 1.38
C ILE A 214 1.11 8.96 2.27
N LEU A 215 0.14 9.33 3.12
CA LEU A 215 -0.59 8.37 3.95
C LEU A 215 -1.35 7.34 3.10
N TYR A 216 -1.89 7.76 1.97
CA TYR A 216 -2.60 6.86 1.06
C TYR A 216 -1.67 5.85 0.38
N VAL A 217 -0.45 6.26 -0.01
CA VAL A 217 0.58 5.35 -0.53
C VAL A 217 1.03 4.37 0.55
N ASP A 218 1.24 4.82 1.80
CA ASP A 218 1.56 3.93 2.93
C ASP A 218 0.44 2.88 3.12
N PHE A 219 -0.82 3.32 3.11
CA PHE A 219 -1.98 2.44 3.15
C PHE A 219 -1.96 1.41 2.02
N LEU A 220 -1.68 1.83 0.78
CA LEU A 220 -1.66 0.93 -0.38
C LEU A 220 -0.53 -0.10 -0.31
N VAL A 221 0.66 0.27 0.14
CA VAL A 221 1.78 -0.68 0.33
C VAL A 221 1.39 -1.73 1.37
N LEU A 222 0.82 -1.31 2.51
CA LEU A 222 0.31 -2.26 3.50
C LEU A 222 -0.80 -3.14 2.93
N TYR A 223 -1.72 -2.55 2.16
CA TYR A 223 -2.82 -3.27 1.53
C TYR A 223 -2.34 -4.30 0.51
N MET A 224 -1.34 -3.98 -0.32
CA MET A 224 -0.71 -4.93 -1.24
C MET A 224 -0.18 -6.15 -0.50
N VAL A 225 0.63 -5.92 0.54
CA VAL A 225 1.31 -6.99 1.27
C VAL A 225 0.31 -7.84 2.05
N ILE A 226 -0.60 -7.21 2.78
CA ILE A 226 -1.60 -7.92 3.58
C ILE A 226 -2.59 -8.68 2.69
N THR A 227 -3.01 -8.12 1.56
CA THR A 227 -3.91 -8.83 0.64
C THR A 227 -3.25 -10.10 0.10
N HIS A 228 -1.96 -10.08 -0.25
CA HIS A 228 -1.26 -11.31 -0.64
C HIS A 228 -1.14 -12.31 0.50
N VAL A 229 -0.83 -11.87 1.72
CA VAL A 229 -0.83 -12.73 2.92
C VAL A 229 -2.21 -13.36 3.13
N MET A 230 -3.27 -12.57 2.99
CA MET A 230 -4.65 -13.04 3.15
C MET A 230 -5.04 -14.00 2.05
N LEU A 231 -4.65 -13.80 0.79
CA LEU A 231 -4.89 -14.76 -0.29
C LEU A 231 -4.28 -16.13 0.02
N ILE A 232 -3.04 -16.17 0.53
CA ILE A 232 -2.37 -17.42 0.91
C ILE A 232 -3.04 -18.05 2.15
N ALA A 233 -3.41 -17.24 3.15
CA ALA A 233 -4.03 -17.74 4.39
C ALA A 233 -5.49 -18.18 4.20
N TRP A 234 -6.23 -17.55 3.28
CA TRP A 234 -7.66 -17.75 3.07
C TRP A 234 -8.00 -19.16 2.63
N GLU A 235 -7.14 -19.78 1.82
CA GLU A 235 -7.28 -21.18 1.40
C GLU A 235 -7.38 -22.12 2.61
N GLY A 236 -6.64 -21.83 3.69
CA GLY A 236 -6.69 -22.60 4.93
C GLY A 236 -7.91 -22.30 5.81
N ILE A 237 -8.44 -21.08 5.77
CA ILE A 237 -9.53 -20.61 6.64
C ILE A 237 -10.90 -20.99 6.08
N ALA A 238 -11.17 -20.67 4.81
CA ALA A 238 -12.52 -20.72 4.26
C ALA A 238 -12.86 -22.04 3.55
N LYS A 239 -11.87 -22.92 3.33
CA LYS A 239 -11.98 -24.16 2.51
C LYS A 239 -12.70 -23.98 1.16
N SER A 240 -12.81 -22.74 0.70
CA SER A 240 -13.47 -22.33 -0.53
C SER A 240 -12.50 -21.39 -1.24
N PRO A 241 -12.07 -21.73 -2.46
CA PRO A 241 -11.18 -20.86 -3.21
C PRO A 241 -11.90 -19.54 -3.48
N CYS A 242 -11.19 -18.41 -3.35
CA CYS A 242 -11.60 -17.18 -4.03
C CYS A 242 -11.48 -17.46 -5.54
N ARG A 243 -12.52 -18.04 -6.15
CA ARG A 243 -12.66 -18.15 -7.60
C ARG A 243 -13.50 -16.97 -8.05
N SER A 244 -12.97 -16.15 -8.96
CA SER A 244 -13.80 -15.22 -9.73
C SER A 244 -15.00 -15.99 -10.29
N ALA A 245 -16.19 -15.50 -10.00
CA ALA A 245 -17.43 -16.04 -10.52
C ALA A 245 -17.41 -15.90 -12.05
N GLY A 246 -17.03 -16.97 -12.74
CA GLY A 246 -16.89 -16.97 -14.20
C GLY A 246 -15.94 -18.04 -14.75
N ARG A 247 -16.07 -19.30 -14.33
CA ARG A 247 -15.47 -20.42 -15.05
C ARG A 247 -16.58 -21.42 -15.39
N ASN A 248 -17.36 -21.10 -16.42
CA ASN A 248 -18.26 -22.05 -17.03
C ASN A 248 -17.42 -23.05 -17.83
N GLY A 249 -17.39 -24.29 -17.35
CA GLY A 249 -17.16 -25.49 -18.15
C GLY A 249 -15.75 -25.71 -18.68
N ASP A 250 -14.84 -26.19 -17.82
CA ASP A 250 -13.84 -27.18 -18.23
C ASP A 250 -13.54 -28.09 -17.03
N PRO A 251 -13.70 -29.42 -17.14
CA PRO A 251 -13.35 -30.33 -16.08
C PRO A 251 -11.83 -30.39 -15.93
N ALA A 252 -11.37 -30.32 -14.69
CA ALA A 252 -10.00 -30.46 -14.19
C ALA A 252 -9.00 -31.13 -15.17
N GLU A 253 -8.30 -30.34 -15.97
CA GLU A 253 -6.99 -30.74 -16.47
C GLU A 253 -5.99 -30.60 -15.33
N SER A 254 -5.39 -31.73 -14.99
CA SER A 254 -4.21 -31.81 -14.13
C SER A 254 -3.06 -31.02 -14.75
N PRO A 255 -2.17 -30.43 -13.94
CA PRO A 255 -0.98 -29.79 -14.47
C PRO A 255 -0.14 -30.80 -15.28
N PRO A 256 0.41 -30.43 -16.45
CA PRO A 256 1.21 -31.33 -17.25
C PRO A 256 2.44 -31.76 -16.46
N SER A 257 2.62 -33.08 -16.29
CA SER A 257 3.81 -33.65 -15.70
C SER A 257 5.00 -33.39 -16.63
N ILE A 258 5.96 -32.58 -16.17
CA ILE A 258 7.24 -32.29 -16.84
C ILE A 258 8.21 -33.50 -16.78
N PHE A 259 7.75 -34.65 -16.30
CA PHE A 259 8.49 -35.92 -16.37
C PHE A 259 7.67 -36.93 -17.15
N GLY A 260 8.15 -37.25 -18.36
CA GLY A 260 7.68 -38.39 -19.14
C GLY A 260 7.97 -39.71 -18.43
N PRO A 261 7.34 -40.82 -18.86
CA PRO A 261 7.53 -42.11 -18.23
C PRO A 261 9.00 -42.56 -18.38
N THR A 262 9.62 -42.90 -17.26
CA THR A 262 10.86 -43.66 -17.20
C THR A 262 10.61 -45.05 -17.78
N GLU A 263 10.99 -45.27 -19.04
CA GLU A 263 11.27 -46.60 -19.57
C GLU A 263 12.53 -47.15 -18.87
N ALA A 264 12.34 -47.98 -17.85
CA ALA A 264 13.40 -48.80 -17.27
C ALA A 264 12.78 -49.95 -16.45
N GLU A 265 12.21 -50.94 -17.13
CA GLU A 265 12.29 -52.33 -16.66
C GLU A 265 12.83 -53.14 -17.83
N ASP A 266 14.16 -53.20 -17.82
CA ASP A 266 14.94 -54.07 -18.67
C ASP A 266 14.74 -55.53 -18.22
N ASN A 267 14.70 -56.38 -19.23
CA ASN A 267 14.70 -57.82 -19.17
C ASN A 267 15.65 -58.36 -18.09
N LEU A 268 15.13 -59.19 -17.20
CA LEU A 268 15.94 -60.17 -16.48
C LEU A 268 15.71 -61.53 -17.13
N ASP A 269 16.71 -61.87 -17.93
CA ASP A 269 16.89 -63.12 -18.65
C ASP A 269 16.94 -64.35 -17.74
N ASP A 270 16.55 -65.47 -18.37
CA ASP A 270 17.05 -66.82 -18.17
C ASP A 270 18.41 -66.92 -17.45
N TYR A 271 18.46 -67.64 -16.33
CA TYR A 271 19.35 -68.77 -16.01
C TYR A 271 19.19 -69.24 -14.55
#